data_AF-A0A8T0DIY1-F1
#
_entry.id   AF-A0A8T0DIY1-F1
#
_cell.length_a   1.000
_cell.length_b   1.000
_cell.length_c   1.000
_cell.angle_alpha   90.00
_cell.angle_beta   90.00
_cell.angle_gamma   90.00
#
_symmetry.space_group_name_H-M   'P 1'
#
loop_
_entity.id
_entity.type
_entity.pdbx_description
1 polymer ?
#
loop_
_entity_poly.entity_id
_entity_poly.type
_entity_poly.pdbx_seq_one_letter_code
_entity_poly.pdbx_strand_id
1 'polypeptide(L)'
;MLWHLTAGFLYAEMFTVFLFMLPLFSSRTWSKFFKTAWVQKVAEFSNYYFNFFLVLLGMVLLEALRQVMNQRNAYETLKSHPSDLRPETESLFLMRMFRAQRNLYIAGFALFMWFVFRRLVRLISEHAQMAASQEASLKQAASASAAAERMLNTSSEDDSEIVKRLKSEIETLTKKLESEAEAHQLAKQDLSTLKKQSMQTAQEYDRVSTECQELQRRLAILGGSSVDKKSD
;
A
#
# COMPACT_ATOMS: atom_id res chain seq x y z
N MET A 1 56.16 11.73 -16.36
CA MET A 1 55.15 12.15 -15.38
C MET A 1 53.75 11.62 -15.72
N LEU A 2 53.23 11.83 -16.93
CA LEU A 2 51.90 11.33 -17.35
C LEU A 2 51.65 9.86 -16.97
N TRP A 3 52.53 8.94 -17.38
CA TRP A 3 52.38 7.50 -17.13
C TRP A 3 52.39 7.10 -15.64
N HIS A 4 53.07 7.86 -14.80
CA HIS A 4 53.05 7.65 -13.35
C HIS A 4 51.73 8.13 -12.74
N LEU A 5 51.17 9.23 -13.25
CA LEU A 5 49.84 9.70 -12.85
C LEU A 5 48.75 8.72 -13.30
N THR A 6 48.81 8.20 -14.53
CA THR A 6 47.88 7.16 -15.01
C THR A 6 47.97 5.90 -14.17
N ALA A 7 49.19 5.47 -13.80
CA ALA A 7 49.36 4.32 -12.90
C ALA A 7 48.80 4.60 -11.49
N GLY A 8 49.04 5.80 -10.94
CA GLY A 8 48.48 6.21 -9.65
C GLY A 8 46.95 6.24 -9.65
N PHE A 9 46.36 6.78 -10.71
CA PHE A 9 44.91 6.77 -10.93
C PHE A 9 44.37 5.33 -10.99
N LEU A 10 45.03 4.45 -11.76
CA LEU A 10 44.65 3.04 -11.84
C LEU A 10 44.69 2.35 -10.47
N TYR A 11 45.73 2.58 -9.67
CA TYR A 11 45.82 1.99 -8.34
C TYR A 11 44.73 2.50 -7.40
N ALA A 12 44.37 3.78 -7.49
CA ALA A 12 43.27 4.35 -6.73
C ALA A 12 41.91 3.74 -7.15
N GLU A 13 41.68 3.55 -8.45
CA GLU A 13 40.49 2.87 -8.97
C GLU A 13 40.41 1.42 -8.47
N MET A 14 41.51 0.67 -8.60
CA MET A 14 41.58 -0.72 -8.16
C MET A 14 41.32 -0.85 -6.66
N PHE A 15 41.90 0.04 -5.85
CA PHE A 15 41.64 0.08 -4.41
C PHE A 15 40.16 0.38 -4.10
N THR A 16 39.56 1.33 -4.82
CA THR A 16 38.15 1.70 -4.62
C THR A 16 37.20 0.58 -5.04
N VAL A 17 37.46 -0.06 -6.19
CA VAL A 17 36.70 -1.23 -6.66
C VAL A 17 36.83 -2.39 -5.68
N PHE A 18 38.05 -2.66 -5.20
CA PHE A 18 38.28 -3.69 -4.21
C PHE A 18 37.52 -3.42 -2.90
N LEU A 19 37.52 -2.16 -2.43
CA LEU A 19 36.76 -1.73 -1.27
C LEU A 19 35.25 -1.92 -1.46
N PHE A 20 34.72 -1.67 -2.66
CA PHE A 20 33.32 -1.91 -2.99
C PHE A 20 32.98 -3.40 -3.16
N MET A 21 33.92 -4.23 -3.60
CA MET A 21 33.73 -5.67 -3.78
C MET A 21 33.77 -6.43 -2.44
N LEU A 22 34.49 -5.90 -1.46
CA LEU A 22 34.55 -6.49 -0.13
C LEU A 22 33.18 -6.45 0.56
N PRO A 23 32.68 -7.59 1.07
CA PRO A 23 31.42 -7.65 1.81
C PRO A 23 31.51 -7.01 3.22
N LEU A 24 32.52 -6.17 3.48
CA LEU A 24 32.76 -5.56 4.79
C LEU A 24 31.74 -4.47 5.14
N PHE A 25 31.09 -3.87 4.14
CA PHE A 25 30.08 -2.83 4.34
C PHE A 25 28.71 -3.34 3.88
N SER A 26 27.81 -3.60 4.83
CA SER A 26 26.42 -4.00 4.57
C SER A 26 25.74 -3.05 3.58
N SER A 27 24.87 -3.58 2.71
CA SER A 27 24.06 -2.80 1.75
C SER A 27 23.30 -1.63 2.41
N ARG A 28 22.94 -1.76 3.70
CA ARG A 28 22.33 -0.68 4.49
C ARG A 28 23.29 0.48 4.78
N THR A 29 24.57 0.20 5.03
CA THR A 29 25.58 1.22 5.28
C THR A 29 25.88 2.01 4.00
N TRP A 30 25.99 1.31 2.87
CA TRP A 30 26.09 1.95 1.56
C TRP A 30 24.85 2.78 1.24
N SER A 31 23.64 2.27 1.47
CA SER A 31 22.40 3.05 1.26
C SER A 31 22.38 4.36 2.05
N LYS A 32 22.86 4.36 3.30
CA LYS A 32 23.01 5.59 4.10
C LYS A 32 24.06 6.54 3.52
N PHE A 33 25.21 6.00 3.07
CA PHE A 33 26.25 6.79 2.40
C PHE A 33 25.72 7.43 1.10
N PHE A 34 25.04 6.66 0.25
CA PHE A 34 24.43 7.12 -1.00
C PHE A 34 23.26 8.10 -0.81
N LYS A 35 22.59 8.08 0.35
CA LYS A 35 21.57 9.08 0.73
C LYS A 35 22.16 10.40 1.24
N THR A 36 23.48 10.49 1.43
CA THR A 36 24.10 11.75 1.85
C THR A 36 24.00 12.77 0.72
N ALA A 37 23.63 14.02 1.04
CA ALA A 37 23.41 15.08 0.07
C ALA A 37 24.60 15.32 -0.89
N TRP A 38 25.83 15.03 -0.43
CA TRP A 38 27.02 15.09 -1.27
C TRP A 38 27.02 14.03 -2.38
N VAL A 39 26.66 12.79 -2.05
CA VAL A 39 26.63 11.68 -3.02
C VAL A 39 25.48 11.85 -4.02
N GLN A 40 24.35 12.41 -3.62
CA GLN A 40 23.26 12.73 -4.55
C GLN A 40 23.64 13.83 -5.55
N LYS A 41 24.33 14.88 -5.10
CA LYS A 41 24.90 15.89 -6.02
C LYS A 41 25.92 15.25 -6.96
N VAL A 42 26.81 14.40 -6.46
CA VAL A 42 27.77 13.66 -7.29
C VAL A 42 27.06 12.71 -8.27
N ALA A 43 25.93 12.13 -7.90
CA ALA A 43 25.12 11.28 -8.76
C ALA A 43 24.46 12.05 -9.91
N GLU A 44 23.97 13.27 -9.67
CA GLU A 44 23.42 14.16 -10.70
C GLU A 44 24.48 14.55 -11.74
N PHE A 45 25.70 14.87 -11.28
CA PHE A 45 26.83 15.15 -12.19
C PHE A 45 27.55 13.87 -12.68
N SER A 46 27.15 12.67 -12.23
CA SER A 46 27.88 11.42 -12.47
C SER A 46 28.04 11.10 -13.95
N ASN A 47 27.02 11.35 -14.77
CA ASN A 47 27.11 11.10 -16.21
C ASN A 47 28.10 12.05 -16.91
N TYR A 48 28.15 13.32 -16.48
CA TYR A 48 29.08 14.30 -17.04
C TYR A 48 30.53 13.95 -16.68
N TYR A 49 30.80 13.68 -15.40
CA TYR A 49 32.13 13.22 -14.96
C TYR A 49 32.53 11.89 -15.61
N PHE A 50 31.58 10.94 -15.73
CA PHE A 50 31.83 9.67 -16.40
C PHE A 50 32.30 9.86 -17.83
N ASN A 51 31.59 10.67 -18.61
CA ASN A 51 31.94 10.90 -20.00
C ASN A 51 33.24 11.70 -20.15
N PHE A 52 33.47 12.68 -19.28
CA PHE A 52 34.72 13.44 -19.25
C PHE A 52 35.94 12.53 -19.02
N PHE A 53 35.90 11.71 -17.95
CA PHE A 53 36.98 10.76 -17.67
C PHE A 53 37.11 9.69 -18.75
N LEU A 54 35.99 9.21 -19.32
CA LEU A 54 36.02 8.26 -20.43
C LEU A 54 36.78 8.81 -21.64
N VAL A 55 36.50 10.05 -22.02
CA VAL A 55 37.21 10.73 -23.13
C VAL A 55 38.68 10.93 -22.76
N LEU A 56 38.98 11.37 -21.53
CA LEU A 56 40.35 11.56 -21.05
C LEU A 56 41.17 10.26 -21.09
N LEU A 57 40.65 9.18 -20.51
CA LEU A 57 41.25 7.84 -20.52
C LEU A 57 41.36 7.29 -21.94
N GLY A 58 40.35 7.56 -22.79
CA GLY A 58 40.38 7.22 -24.21
C GLY A 58 41.52 7.93 -24.95
N MET A 59 41.75 9.22 -24.70
CA MET A 59 42.87 9.95 -25.27
C MET A 59 44.22 9.39 -24.79
N VAL A 60 44.36 9.09 -23.51
CA VAL A 60 45.60 8.47 -22.95
C VAL A 60 45.85 7.08 -23.56
N LEU A 61 44.79 6.30 -23.78
CA LEU A 61 44.87 5.00 -24.44
C LEU A 61 45.30 5.15 -25.91
N LEU A 62 44.73 6.11 -26.63
CA LEU A 62 45.13 6.42 -28.01
C LEU A 62 46.57 6.93 -28.09
N GLU A 63 47.02 7.75 -27.13
CA GLU A 63 48.41 8.18 -27.02
C GLU A 63 49.34 6.99 -26.78
N ALA A 64 48.96 6.07 -25.89
CA ALA A 64 49.73 4.85 -25.62
C ALA A 64 49.80 3.93 -26.85
N LEU A 65 48.68 3.75 -27.57
CA LEU A 65 48.63 2.99 -28.81
C LEU A 65 49.52 3.63 -29.89
N ARG A 66 49.38 4.94 -30.10
CA ARG A 66 50.23 5.70 -31.02
C ARG A 66 51.70 5.57 -30.65
N GLN A 67 52.03 5.63 -29.36
CA GLN A 67 53.41 5.48 -28.89
C GLN A 67 53.96 4.08 -29.21
N VAL A 68 53.20 3.01 -28.95
CA VAL A 68 53.62 1.64 -29.29
C VAL A 68 53.78 1.47 -30.80
N MET A 69 52.84 1.96 -31.60
CA MET A 69 52.90 1.88 -33.06
C MET A 69 54.09 2.66 -33.62
N ASN A 70 54.31 3.90 -33.14
CA ASN A 70 55.45 4.71 -33.56
C ASN A 70 56.79 4.07 -33.19
N GLN A 71 56.91 3.52 -31.97
CA GLN A 71 58.13 2.83 -31.55
C GLN A 71 58.36 1.53 -32.34
N ARG A 72 57.29 0.81 -32.71
CA ARG A 72 57.38 -0.37 -33.58
C ARG A 72 57.88 -0.01 -34.97
N ASN A 73 57.27 1.00 -35.60
CA ASN A 73 57.66 1.43 -36.94
C ASN A 73 59.11 1.95 -36.95
N ALA A 74 59.51 2.71 -35.93
CA ALA A 74 60.89 3.20 -35.80
C ALA A 74 61.91 2.06 -35.62
N TYR A 75 61.53 0.99 -34.92
CA TYR A 75 62.36 -0.21 -34.77
C TYR A 75 62.49 -0.98 -36.09
N GLU A 76 61.40 -1.14 -36.85
CA GLU A 76 61.42 -1.78 -38.18
C GLU A 76 62.28 -1.01 -39.19
N THR A 77 62.22 0.32 -39.19
CA THR A 77 63.08 1.16 -40.05
C THR A 77 64.56 1.09 -39.69
N LEU A 78 64.88 0.91 -38.40
CA LEU A 78 66.27 0.73 -37.98
C LEU A 78 66.79 -0.63 -38.43
N LYS A 79 65.97 -1.68 -38.32
CA LYS A 79 66.32 -3.03 -38.78
C LYS A 79 66.54 -3.12 -40.29
N SER A 80 65.89 -2.25 -41.08
CA SER A 80 66.07 -2.21 -42.54
C SER A 80 67.34 -1.48 -42.99
N HIS A 81 68.06 -0.81 -42.09
CA HIS A 81 69.33 -0.10 -42.37
C HIS A 81 70.48 -0.76 -41.58
N PRO A 82 71.15 -1.78 -42.13
CA PRO A 82 72.14 -2.59 -41.40
C PRO A 82 73.39 -1.82 -40.97
N SER A 83 73.68 -0.69 -41.61
CA SER A 83 74.85 0.16 -41.33
C SER A 83 74.75 0.93 -40.01
N ASP A 84 73.54 1.21 -39.53
CA ASP A 84 73.28 1.93 -38.27
C ASP A 84 72.90 1.01 -37.10
N LEU A 85 72.83 -0.30 -37.37
CA LEU A 85 72.40 -1.33 -36.43
C LEU A 85 73.57 -1.74 -35.52
N ARG A 86 73.87 -0.90 -34.54
CA ARG A 86 74.80 -1.23 -33.45
C ARG A 86 74.04 -2.01 -32.37
N PRO A 87 74.64 -3.01 -31.70
CA PRO A 87 74.00 -3.75 -30.61
C PRO A 87 73.48 -2.83 -29.49
N GLU A 88 74.20 -1.74 -29.23
CA GLU A 88 73.82 -0.71 -28.26
C GLU A 88 72.56 0.06 -28.65
N THR A 89 72.38 0.39 -29.95
CA THR A 89 71.20 1.13 -30.42
C THR A 89 69.96 0.24 -30.46
N GLU A 90 70.13 -1.03 -30.83
CA GLU A 90 69.08 -2.04 -30.79
C GLU A 90 68.51 -2.19 -29.36
N SER A 91 69.38 -2.38 -28.37
CA SER A 91 68.97 -2.55 -26.97
C SER A 91 68.15 -1.36 -26.43
N LEU A 92 68.52 -0.13 -26.82
CA LEU A 92 67.81 1.09 -26.43
C LEU A 92 66.40 1.16 -27.04
N PHE A 93 66.22 0.72 -28.27
CA PHE A 93 64.90 0.68 -28.91
C PHE A 93 64.01 -0.39 -28.30
N LEU A 94 64.52 -1.60 -28.06
CA LEU A 94 63.77 -2.66 -27.37
C LEU A 94 63.31 -2.16 -25.99
N MET A 95 64.19 -1.53 -25.23
CA MET A 95 63.86 -1.00 -23.90
C MET A 95 62.76 0.07 -23.94
N ARG A 96 62.76 0.95 -24.96
CA ARG A 96 61.68 1.92 -25.17
C ARG A 96 60.37 1.25 -25.58
N MET A 97 60.44 0.20 -26.38
CA MET A 97 59.27 -0.56 -26.81
C MET A 97 58.59 -1.28 -25.65
N PHE A 98 59.35 -1.96 -24.78
CA PHE A 98 58.81 -2.59 -23.57
C PHE A 98 58.17 -1.56 -22.63
N ARG A 99 58.76 -0.37 -22.52
CA ARG A 99 58.17 0.73 -21.74
C ARG A 99 56.83 1.17 -22.33
N ALA A 100 56.74 1.33 -23.65
CA ALA A 100 55.51 1.71 -24.33
C ALA A 100 54.43 0.63 -24.21
N GLN A 101 54.78 -0.66 -24.35
CA GLN A 101 53.86 -1.79 -24.16
C GLN A 101 53.28 -1.82 -22.73
N ARG A 102 54.14 -1.64 -21.71
CA ARG A 102 53.68 -1.55 -20.31
C ARG A 102 52.71 -0.39 -20.11
N ASN A 103 53.03 0.79 -20.65
CA ASN A 103 52.17 1.96 -20.54
C ASN A 103 50.81 1.76 -21.23
N LEU A 104 50.78 1.04 -22.35
CA LEU A 104 49.54 0.63 -23.01
C LEU A 104 48.69 -0.28 -22.13
N TYR A 105 49.29 -1.27 -21.46
CA TYR A 105 48.56 -2.12 -20.52
C TYR A 105 47.99 -1.33 -19.35
N ILE A 106 48.76 -0.40 -18.78
CA ILE A 106 48.28 0.46 -17.69
C ILE A 106 47.08 1.31 -18.15
N ALA A 107 47.19 1.96 -19.31
CA ALA A 107 46.12 2.80 -19.85
C ALA A 107 44.86 1.98 -20.20
N GLY A 108 45.04 0.82 -20.81
CA GLY A 108 43.93 -0.08 -21.16
C GLY A 108 43.23 -0.63 -19.93
N PHE A 109 43.99 -1.01 -18.90
CA PHE A 109 43.43 -1.53 -17.66
C PHE A 109 42.72 -0.43 -16.86
N ALA A 110 43.22 0.82 -16.88
CA ALA A 110 42.54 1.96 -16.25
C ALA A 110 41.19 2.22 -16.93
N LEU A 111 41.15 2.23 -18.26
CA LEU A 111 39.90 2.41 -19.00
C LEU A 111 38.91 1.26 -18.72
N PHE A 112 39.38 0.02 -18.65
CA PHE A 112 38.55 -1.12 -18.26
C PHE A 112 38.02 -0.98 -16.82
N MET A 113 38.88 -0.63 -15.87
CA MET A 113 38.49 -0.42 -14.47
C MET A 113 37.48 0.70 -14.32
N TRP A 114 37.56 1.77 -15.13
CA TRP A 114 36.56 2.83 -15.14
C TRP A 114 35.15 2.31 -15.51
N PHE A 115 35.06 1.39 -16.48
CA PHE A 115 33.79 0.73 -16.80
C PHE A 115 33.27 -0.14 -15.65
N VAL A 116 34.16 -0.93 -15.03
CA VAL A 116 33.81 -1.76 -13.87
C VAL A 116 33.32 -0.89 -12.72
N PHE A 117 34.01 0.20 -12.42
CA PHE A 117 33.63 1.17 -11.40
C PHE A 117 32.24 1.76 -11.66
N ARG A 118 31.97 2.23 -12.90
CA ARG A 118 30.64 2.74 -13.28
C ARG A 118 29.55 1.70 -13.10
N ARG A 119 29.81 0.45 -13.50
CA ARG A 119 28.87 -0.67 -13.36
C ARG A 119 28.58 -0.96 -11.88
N LEU A 120 29.60 -0.98 -11.03
CA LEU A 120 29.45 -1.22 -9.60
C LEU A 120 28.65 -0.12 -8.90
N VAL A 121 28.97 1.16 -9.13
CA VAL A 121 28.23 2.28 -8.53
C VAL A 121 26.76 2.24 -8.91
N ARG A 122 26.45 1.91 -10.17
CA ARG A 122 25.08 1.76 -10.64
C ARG A 122 24.37 0.58 -9.97
N LEU A 123 25.01 -0.59 -9.93
CA LEU A 123 24.46 -1.77 -9.26
C LEU A 123 24.18 -1.54 -7.77
N ILE A 124 25.08 -0.87 -7.06
CA ILE A 124 24.89 -0.56 -5.64
C ILE A 124 23.73 0.43 -5.46
N SER A 125 23.62 1.42 -6.35
CA SER A 125 22.51 2.39 -6.31
C SER A 125 21.16 1.71 -6.57
N GLU A 126 21.09 0.84 -7.58
CA GLU A 126 19.90 0.05 -7.90
C GLU A 126 19.52 -0.88 -6.73
N HIS A 127 20.50 -1.58 -6.15
CA HIS A 127 20.28 -2.44 -4.99
C HIS A 127 19.81 -1.64 -3.76
N ALA A 128 20.35 -0.45 -3.52
CA ALA A 128 19.93 0.41 -2.42
C ALA A 128 18.49 0.92 -2.60
N GLN A 129 18.09 1.25 -3.84
CA GLN A 129 16.72 1.64 -4.17
C GLN A 129 15.74 0.48 -4.00
N MET A 130 16.10 -0.72 -4.49
CA MET A 130 15.28 -1.93 -4.32
C MET A 130 15.13 -2.34 -2.86
N ALA A 131 16.20 -2.25 -2.05
CA ALA A 131 16.10 -2.53 -0.62
C ALA A 131 15.19 -1.52 0.10
N ALA A 132 15.24 -0.25 -0.29
CA ALA A 132 14.38 0.79 0.28
C ALA A 132 12.90 0.61 -0.14
N SER A 133 12.64 0.26 -1.40
CA SER A 133 11.28 -0.01 -1.86
C SER A 133 10.71 -1.26 -1.21
N GLN A 134 11.50 -2.32 -1.04
CA GLN A 134 11.09 -3.53 -0.33
C GLN A 134 10.70 -3.23 1.13
N GLU A 135 11.49 -2.43 1.86
CA GLU A 135 11.14 -2.04 3.23
C GLU A 135 9.87 -1.18 3.27
N ALA A 136 9.68 -0.28 2.30
CA ALA A 136 8.46 0.50 2.18
C ALA A 136 7.23 -0.37 1.87
N SER A 137 7.34 -1.32 0.95
CA SER A 137 6.27 -2.27 0.61
C SER A 137 5.90 -3.16 1.79
N LEU A 138 6.89 -3.65 2.55
CA LEU A 138 6.63 -4.41 3.78
C LEU A 138 5.90 -3.58 4.84
N LYS A 139 6.31 -2.32 5.04
CA LYS A 139 5.61 -1.40 5.97
C LYS A 139 4.19 -1.09 5.50
N GLN A 140 4.00 -0.88 4.19
CA GLN A 140 2.69 -0.62 3.62
C GLN A 140 1.78 -1.85 3.78
N ALA A 141 2.27 -3.05 3.48
CA ALA A 141 1.53 -4.29 3.70
C ALA A 141 1.17 -4.48 5.18
N ALA A 142 2.12 -4.29 6.10
CA ALA A 142 1.87 -4.38 7.54
C ALA A 142 0.84 -3.35 8.01
N SER A 143 0.91 -2.11 7.52
CA SER A 143 -0.08 -1.07 7.84
C SER A 143 -1.47 -1.38 7.29
N ALA A 144 -1.56 -1.96 6.09
CA ALA A 144 -2.82 -2.37 5.48
C ALA A 144 -3.44 -3.55 6.25
N SER A 145 -2.63 -4.54 6.65
CA SER A 145 -3.06 -5.64 7.51
C SER A 145 -3.54 -5.14 8.87
N ALA A 146 -2.80 -4.23 9.52
CA ALA A 146 -3.20 -3.64 10.80
C ALA A 146 -4.47 -2.78 10.68
N ALA A 147 -4.65 -2.06 9.56
CA ALA A 147 -5.87 -1.32 9.30
C ALA A 147 -7.07 -2.26 9.08
N ALA A 148 -6.89 -3.34 8.32
CA ALA A 148 -7.92 -4.36 8.11
C ALA A 148 -8.30 -5.06 9.44
N GLU A 149 -7.32 -5.40 10.27
CA GLU A 149 -7.54 -6.00 11.59
C GLU A 149 -8.31 -5.05 12.52
N ARG A 150 -7.97 -3.75 12.51
CA ARG A 150 -8.74 -2.73 13.24
C ARG A 150 -10.18 -2.64 12.74
N MET A 151 -10.40 -2.62 11.43
CA MET A 151 -11.75 -2.60 10.87
C MET A 151 -12.55 -3.84 11.28
N LEU A 152 -11.96 -5.03 11.22
CA LEU A 152 -12.62 -6.26 11.67
C LEU A 152 -12.97 -6.24 13.17
N ASN A 153 -12.05 -5.76 14.00
CA ASN A 153 -12.30 -5.66 15.45
C ASN A 153 -13.36 -4.60 15.79
N THR A 154 -13.32 -3.42 15.15
CA THR A 154 -14.37 -2.40 15.33
C THR A 154 -15.73 -2.90 14.85
N SER A 155 -15.77 -3.63 13.73
CA SER A 155 -17.02 -4.28 13.24
C SER A 155 -17.59 -5.23 14.30
N SER A 156 -16.74 -5.99 15.00
CA SER A 156 -17.18 -6.91 16.05
C SER A 156 -17.70 -6.23 17.32
N GLU A 157 -17.18 -5.04 17.66
CA GLU A 157 -17.67 -4.26 18.81
C GLU A 157 -19.01 -3.57 18.50
N ASP A 158 -19.14 -2.97 17.31
CA ASP A 158 -20.40 -2.36 16.83
C ASP A 158 -21.51 -3.41 16.68
N ASP A 159 -21.20 -4.61 16.15
CA ASP A 159 -22.16 -5.72 16.09
C ASP A 159 -22.63 -6.15 17.49
N SER A 160 -21.78 -6.06 18.52
CA SER A 160 -22.16 -6.39 19.90
C SER A 160 -23.17 -5.39 20.49
N GLU A 161 -23.02 -4.10 20.21
CA GLU A 161 -23.92 -3.06 20.73
C GLU A 161 -25.28 -3.09 20.00
N ILE A 162 -25.26 -3.29 18.68
CA ILE A 162 -26.47 -3.46 17.86
C ILE A 162 -27.25 -4.69 18.29
N VAL A 163 -26.57 -5.83 18.52
CA VAL A 163 -27.21 -7.06 19.00
C VAL A 163 -27.83 -6.88 20.39
N LYS A 164 -27.21 -6.11 21.29
CA LYS A 164 -27.80 -5.81 22.61
C LYS A 164 -29.05 -4.94 22.51
N ARG A 165 -29.04 -3.89 21.67
CA ARG A 165 -30.20 -3.03 21.42
C ARG A 165 -31.36 -3.82 20.83
N LEU A 166 -31.09 -4.62 19.79
CA LEU A 166 -32.11 -5.46 19.16
C LEU A 166 -32.73 -6.47 20.13
N LYS A 167 -31.92 -7.11 21.01
CA LYS A 167 -32.45 -7.99 22.06
C LYS A 167 -33.38 -7.26 23.03
N SER A 168 -32.99 -6.07 23.49
CA SER A 168 -33.84 -5.27 24.39
C SER A 168 -35.15 -4.83 23.72
N GLU A 169 -35.10 -4.49 22.43
CA GLU A 169 -36.28 -4.07 21.68
C GLU A 169 -37.23 -5.26 21.46
N ILE A 170 -36.71 -6.44 21.11
CA ILE A 170 -37.49 -7.68 21.02
C ILE A 170 -38.16 -7.99 22.37
N GLU A 171 -37.45 -7.89 23.48
CA GLU A 171 -38.02 -8.14 24.82
C GLU A 171 -39.15 -7.16 25.16
N THR A 172 -38.97 -5.86 24.86
CA THR A 172 -40.02 -4.85 25.07
C THR A 172 -41.23 -5.04 24.16
N LEU A 173 -41.02 -5.43 22.89
CA LEU A 173 -42.10 -5.71 21.94
C LEU A 173 -42.87 -6.98 22.34
N THR A 174 -42.16 -8.01 22.82
CA THR A 174 -42.78 -9.25 23.31
C THR A 174 -43.67 -8.95 24.52
N LYS A 175 -43.19 -8.15 25.47
CA LYS A 175 -43.97 -7.73 26.64
C LYS A 175 -45.20 -6.88 26.27
N LYS A 176 -45.06 -6.00 25.28
CA LYS A 176 -46.20 -5.22 24.75
C LYS A 176 -47.24 -6.12 24.10
N LEU A 177 -46.79 -7.09 23.29
CA LEU A 177 -47.67 -8.06 22.63
C LEU A 177 -48.44 -8.91 23.65
N GLU A 178 -47.79 -9.37 24.71
CA GLU A 178 -48.46 -10.09 25.81
C GLU A 178 -49.51 -9.21 26.49
N SER A 179 -49.16 -7.96 26.84
CA SER A 179 -50.12 -7.05 27.47
C SER A 179 -51.31 -6.70 26.56
N GLU A 180 -51.08 -6.59 25.25
CA GLU A 180 -52.14 -6.34 24.26
C GLU A 180 -53.01 -7.59 24.07
N ALA A 181 -52.42 -8.78 24.07
CA ALA A 181 -53.15 -10.04 24.01
C ALA A 181 -54.06 -10.23 25.25
N GLU A 182 -53.57 -9.92 26.44
CA GLU A 182 -54.35 -9.92 27.68
C GLU A 182 -55.50 -8.90 27.64
N ALA A 183 -55.22 -7.67 27.20
CA ALA A 183 -56.23 -6.63 27.04
C ALA A 183 -57.31 -7.02 26.01
N HIS A 184 -56.90 -7.65 24.91
CA HIS A 184 -57.82 -8.15 23.89
C HIS A 184 -58.68 -9.31 24.40
N GLN A 185 -58.11 -10.20 25.22
CA GLN A 185 -58.86 -11.28 25.86
C GLN A 185 -59.91 -10.74 26.84
N LEU A 186 -59.54 -9.76 27.66
CA LEU A 186 -60.46 -9.07 28.57
C LEU A 186 -61.58 -8.37 27.78
N ALA A 187 -61.25 -7.60 26.75
CA ALA A 187 -62.22 -6.92 25.90
C ALA A 187 -63.20 -7.90 25.23
N LYS A 188 -62.74 -9.08 24.83
CA LYS A 188 -63.59 -10.15 24.29
C LYS A 188 -64.54 -10.71 25.34
N GLN A 189 -64.08 -10.87 26.58
CA GLN A 189 -64.91 -11.30 27.70
C GLN A 189 -65.97 -10.24 28.04
N ASP A 190 -65.59 -8.96 28.08
CA ASP A 190 -66.49 -7.84 28.32
C ASP A 190 -67.56 -7.72 27.23
N LEU A 191 -67.19 -7.87 25.95
CA LEU A 191 -68.14 -7.90 24.84
C LEU A 191 -69.16 -9.05 25.01
N SER A 192 -68.69 -10.24 25.40
CA SER A 192 -69.59 -11.38 25.64
C SER A 192 -70.55 -11.12 26.81
N THR A 193 -70.10 -10.42 27.84
CA THR A 193 -70.89 -10.06 29.02
C THR A 193 -71.91 -8.97 28.67
N LEU A 194 -71.48 -7.93 27.96
CA LEU A 194 -72.33 -6.86 27.46
C LEU A 194 -73.44 -7.41 26.56
N LYS A 195 -73.11 -8.38 25.68
CA LYS A 195 -74.09 -9.05 24.82
C LYS A 195 -75.14 -9.82 25.64
N LYS A 196 -74.74 -10.48 26.72
CA LYS A 196 -75.68 -11.16 27.63
C LYS A 196 -76.58 -10.15 28.34
N GLN A 197 -76.00 -9.07 28.87
CA GLN A 197 -76.74 -7.99 29.53
C GLN A 197 -77.71 -7.29 28.58
N SER A 198 -77.32 -7.04 27.33
CA SER A 198 -78.20 -6.42 26.33
C SER A 198 -79.36 -7.33 25.94
N MET A 199 -79.13 -8.65 25.80
CA MET A 199 -80.21 -9.62 25.56
C MET A 199 -81.17 -9.72 26.74
N GLN A 200 -80.67 -9.75 27.97
CA GLN A 200 -81.51 -9.74 29.18
C GLN A 200 -82.33 -8.45 29.28
N THR A 201 -81.72 -7.30 29.02
CA THR A 201 -82.41 -6.00 29.04
C THR A 201 -83.49 -5.93 27.95
N ALA A 202 -83.21 -6.43 26.75
CA ALA A 202 -84.20 -6.50 25.67
C ALA A 202 -85.41 -7.38 26.05
N GLN A 203 -85.17 -8.54 26.68
CA GLN A 203 -86.23 -9.42 27.17
C GLN A 203 -87.09 -8.76 28.26
N GLU A 204 -86.47 -8.10 29.23
CA GLU A 204 -87.20 -7.36 30.27
C GLU A 204 -87.97 -6.17 29.68
N TYR A 205 -87.41 -5.48 28.68
CA TYR A 205 -88.10 -4.41 27.97
C TYR A 205 -89.34 -4.92 27.22
N ASP A 206 -89.22 -6.04 26.50
CA ASP A 206 -90.36 -6.68 25.82
C ASP A 206 -91.44 -7.10 26.83
N ARG A 207 -91.05 -7.67 27.97
CA ARG A 207 -91.97 -8.04 29.05
C ARG A 207 -92.72 -6.82 29.60
N VAL A 208 -92.00 -5.76 29.99
CA VAL A 208 -92.61 -4.53 30.52
C VAL A 208 -93.51 -3.88 29.47
N SER A 209 -93.10 -3.89 28.20
CA SER A 209 -93.93 -3.41 27.08
C SER A 209 -95.25 -4.18 26.97
N THR A 210 -95.23 -5.51 27.09
CA THR A 210 -96.46 -6.32 27.12
C THR A 210 -97.34 -6.02 28.34
N GLU A 211 -96.75 -5.87 29.54
CA GLU A 211 -97.49 -5.50 30.75
C GLU A 211 -98.14 -4.11 30.62
N CYS A 212 -97.43 -3.13 30.04
CA CYS A 212 -97.98 -1.80 29.75
C CYS A 212 -99.13 -1.84 28.73
N GLN A 213 -99.03 -2.66 27.67
CA GLN A 213 -100.11 -2.86 26.69
C GLN A 213 -101.35 -3.49 27.34
N GLU A 214 -101.16 -4.47 28.23
CA GLU A 214 -102.26 -5.07 28.99
C GLU A 214 -102.93 -4.06 29.93
N LEU A 215 -102.15 -3.26 30.66
CA LEU A 215 -102.66 -2.20 31.52
C LEU A 215 -103.42 -1.14 30.73
N GLN A 216 -102.93 -0.73 29.56
CA GLN A 216 -103.65 0.18 28.65
C GLN A 216 -104.97 -0.41 28.16
N ARG A 217 -105.02 -1.71 27.80
CA ARG A 217 -106.29 -2.37 27.47
C ARG A 217 -107.25 -2.38 28.65
N ARG A 218 -106.78 -2.68 29.87
CA ARG A 218 -107.62 -2.66 31.08
C ARG A 218 -108.15 -1.26 31.39
N LEU A 219 -107.33 -0.22 31.23
CA LEU A 219 -107.75 1.18 31.39
C LEU A 219 -108.73 1.61 30.30
N ALA A 220 -108.57 1.19 29.05
CA ALA A 220 -109.53 1.46 27.98
C ALA A 220 -110.91 0.80 28.25
N ILE A 221 -110.91 -0.41 28.80
CA ILE A 221 -112.15 -1.10 29.23
C ILE A 221 -112.83 -0.36 30.40
N LEU A 222 -112.06 0.19 31.34
CA LEU A 222 -112.58 0.96 32.48
C LEU A 222 -113.03 2.39 32.07
N GLY A 223 -112.32 3.03 31.14
CA GLY A 223 -112.65 4.37 30.63
C GLY A 223 -113.81 4.40 29.63
N GLY A 224 -114.10 3.27 28.95
CA GLY A 224 -115.27 3.12 28.09
C GLY A 224 -116.59 2.90 28.83
N SER A 225 -116.57 2.77 30.16
CA SER A 225 -117.73 2.41 31.00
C SER A 225 -118.44 3.61 31.65
N SER A 226 -118.08 4.87 31.34
CA SER A 226 -118.67 6.07 31.97
C SER A 226 -119.39 7.03 31.02
N VAL A 227 -119.76 6.61 29.81
CA VAL A 227 -120.65 7.39 28.92
C VAL A 227 -121.75 6.47 28.39
N ASP A 228 -122.66 6.06 29.28
CA ASP A 228 -124.08 5.86 28.92
C ASP A 228 -124.94 5.64 30.18
N LYS A 229 -125.58 6.72 30.67
CA LYS A 229 -126.87 6.72 31.38
C LYS A 229 -127.36 8.14 31.72
N LYS A 230 -128.45 8.54 31.05
CA LYS A 230 -129.50 9.55 31.37
C LYS A 230 -129.18 11.05 31.26
N SER A 231 -129.84 11.74 30.32
CA SER A 231 -131.15 12.40 30.56
C SER A 231 -131.77 12.96 29.27
N ASP A 232 -133.09 12.74 29.14
CA ASP A 232 -134.12 13.48 28.39
C ASP A 232 -134.17 13.49 26.86
#